data_AF-A0A968V8H3-F1
#
_entry.id   AF-A0A968V8H3-F1
#
_cell.length_a   1.000
_cell.length_b   1.000
_cell.length_c   1.000
_cell.angle_alpha   90.00
_cell.angle_beta   90.00
_cell.angle_gamma   90.00
#
_symmetry.space_group_name_H-M   'P 1'
#
loop_
_entity.id
_entity.type
_entity.pdbx_description
1 polymer ?
#
loop_
_entity_poly.entity_id
_entity_poly.type
_entity_poly.pdbx_seq_one_letter_code
_entity_poly.pdbx_strand_id
1 'polypeptide(L)'
;MSNCPDRLATEFRRERSIRRTVTVLEAKRKRVRDELQQVIQHLALLVPVSAGPEAKEIYAQIVQDAAQRLGDDAFAQLLLQILQESPK
;
A
#
# COMPACT_ATOMS: atom_id res chain seq x y z
N MET A 1 -14.00 44.12 20.56
CA MET A 1 -13.59 42.73 20.30
C MET A 1 -14.30 42.24 19.05
N SER A 2 -13.67 42.39 17.88
CA SER A 2 -14.29 42.03 16.60
C SER A 2 -14.08 40.54 16.36
N ASN A 3 -15.08 39.74 16.70
CA ASN A 3 -15.18 38.34 16.26
C ASN A 3 -15.23 38.36 14.73
N CYS A 4 -14.18 37.88 14.07
CA CYS A 4 -14.07 37.92 12.62
C CYS A 4 -14.61 36.59 12.04
N PRO A 5 -15.90 36.52 11.63
CA PRO A 5 -16.49 35.33 11.01
C PRO A 5 -15.69 34.84 9.80
N ASP A 6 -14.93 35.73 9.15
CA ASP A 6 -14.07 35.38 8.01
C ASP A 6 -12.91 34.46 8.38
N ARG A 7 -12.35 34.56 9.60
CA ARG A 7 -11.28 33.67 10.04
C ARG A 7 -11.81 32.26 10.31
N LEU A 8 -12.95 32.15 11.01
CA LEU A 8 -13.63 30.88 11.25
C LEU A 8 -14.07 30.22 9.93
N ALA A 9 -14.68 31.00 9.03
CA ALA A 9 -15.08 30.51 7.70
C ALA A 9 -13.87 30.01 6.89
N THR A 10 -12.72 30.67 6.99
CA THR A 10 -11.49 30.24 6.32
C THR A 10 -10.97 28.91 6.88
N GLU A 11 -10.93 28.73 8.20
CA GLU A 11 -10.53 27.45 8.80
C GLU A 11 -11.49 26.32 8.43
N PHE A 12 -12.81 26.55 8.40
CA PHE A 12 -13.78 25.55 7.94
C PHE A 12 -13.59 25.16 6.48
N ARG A 13 -13.27 26.13 5.60
CA ARG A 13 -12.94 25.83 4.19
C ARG A 13 -11.67 25.01 4.08
N ARG A 14 -10.64 25.36 4.84
CA ARG A 14 -9.37 24.64 4.90
C ARG A 14 -9.58 23.20 5.37
N GLU A 15 -10.28 23.00 6.48
CA GLU A 15 -10.59 21.68 7.02
C GLU A 15 -11.39 20.82 6.02
N ARG A 16 -12.41 21.40 5.39
CA ARG A 16 -13.17 20.69 4.34
C ARG A 16 -12.29 20.31 3.15
N SER A 17 -11.37 21.18 2.74
CA SER A 17 -10.43 20.88 1.67
C SER A 17 -9.48 19.74 2.06
N ILE A 18 -8.94 19.77 3.28
CA ILE A 18 -8.06 18.72 3.80
C ILE A 18 -8.80 17.38 3.80
N ARG A 19 -10.02 17.32 4.35
CA ARG A 19 -10.81 16.08 4.36
C ARG A 19 -11.04 15.51 2.97
N ARG A 20 -11.40 16.36 2.00
CA ARG A 20 -11.58 15.93 0.60
C ARG A 20 -10.28 15.38 0.01
N THR A 21 -9.16 16.06 0.24
CA THR A 21 -7.84 15.60 -0.20
C THR A 21 -7.49 14.25 0.43
N VAL A 22 -7.70 14.08 1.74
CA VAL A 22 -7.48 12.82 2.44
C VAL A 22 -8.30 11.69 1.82
N THR A 23 -9.60 11.88 1.61
CA THR A 23 -10.45 10.87 0.96
C THR A 23 -9.94 10.45 -0.42
N VAL A 24 -9.48 11.41 -1.23
CA VAL A 24 -8.90 11.11 -2.56
C VAL A 24 -7.60 10.33 -2.43
N LEU A 25 -6.73 10.71 -1.49
CA LEU A 25 -5.46 10.01 -1.24
C LEU A 25 -5.69 8.60 -0.71
N GLU A 26 -6.67 8.40 0.18
CA GLU A 26 -7.06 7.08 0.68
C GLU A 26 -7.56 6.17 -0.45
N ALA A 27 -8.42 6.68 -1.33
CA ALA A 27 -8.89 5.94 -2.50
C ALA A 27 -7.74 5.56 -3.44
N LYS A 28 -6.80 6.47 -3.69
CA LYS A 28 -5.60 6.19 -4.50
C LYS A 28 -4.69 5.17 -3.83
N ARG A 29 -4.42 5.32 -2.53
CA ARG A 29 -3.63 4.38 -1.73
C ARG A 29 -4.23 2.97 -1.79
N LYS A 30 -5.55 2.85 -1.66
CA LYS A 30 -6.24 1.56 -1.77
C LYS A 30 -6.02 0.93 -3.15
N ARG A 31 -6.21 1.69 -4.23
CA ARG A 31 -6.00 1.19 -5.60
C ARG A 31 -4.57 0.71 -5.85
N VAL A 32 -3.58 1.50 -5.44
CA VAL A 32 -2.16 1.10 -5.55
C VAL A 32 -1.89 -0.18 -4.78
N ARG A 33 -2.46 -0.32 -3.58
CA ARG A 33 -2.34 -1.54 -2.78
C ARG A 33 -2.97 -2.75 -3.48
N ASP A 34 -4.15 -2.59 -4.06
CA ASP A 34 -4.83 -3.66 -4.80
C ASP A 34 -3.98 -4.11 -6.01
N GLU A 35 -3.38 -3.17 -6.75
CA GLU A 35 -2.48 -3.44 -7.88
C GLU A 35 -1.19 -4.15 -7.42
N LEU A 36 -0.58 -3.73 -6.32
CA LEU A 36 0.59 -4.41 -5.73
C LEU A 36 0.26 -5.83 -5.27
N GLN A 37 -0.93 -6.05 -4.72
CA GLN A 37 -1.38 -7.40 -4.34
C GLN A 37 -1.55 -8.31 -5.56
N GLN A 38 -2.02 -7.78 -6.69
CA GLN A 38 -2.06 -8.52 -7.96
C GLN A 38 -0.65 -8.87 -8.46
N VAL A 39 0.31 -7.95 -8.36
CA VAL A 39 1.72 -8.24 -8.71
C VAL A 39 2.25 -9.41 -7.88
N ILE A 40 2.03 -9.39 -6.57
CA ILE A 40 2.41 -10.49 -5.67
C ILE A 40 1.75 -11.81 -6.10
N GLN A 41 0.45 -11.81 -6.38
CA GLN A 41 -0.26 -13.01 -6.85
C GLN A 41 0.31 -13.55 -8.17
N HIS A 42 0.64 -12.67 -9.13
CA HIS A 42 1.27 -13.10 -10.38
C HIS A 42 2.67 -13.68 -10.14
N LEU A 43 3.45 -13.12 -9.21
CA LEU A 43 4.74 -13.70 -8.83
C LEU A 43 4.56 -15.10 -8.23
N ALA A 44 3.48 -15.34 -7.46
CA ALA A 44 3.16 -16.66 -6.93
C ALA A 44 2.92 -17.72 -8.01
N LEU A 45 2.34 -17.34 -9.14
CA LEU A 45 2.13 -18.25 -10.27
C LEU A 45 3.43 -18.67 -10.95
N LEU A 46 4.50 -17.88 -10.82
CA LEU A 46 5.81 -18.17 -11.39
C LEU A 46 6.67 -19.08 -10.49
N VAL A 47 6.31 -19.21 -9.21
CA VAL A 47 7.00 -20.09 -8.27
C VAL A 47 6.47 -21.51 -8.41
N PRO A 48 7.32 -22.52 -8.67
CA PRO A 48 6.89 -23.92 -8.67
C PRO A 48 6.34 -24.28 -7.28
N VAL A 49 5.03 -24.49 -7.18
CA VAL A 49 4.37 -24.81 -5.91
C VAL A 49 4.69 -26.25 -5.54
N SER A 50 5.72 -26.46 -4.72
CA SER A 50 5.84 -27.70 -3.94
C SER A 50 4.76 -27.68 -2.86
N ALA A 51 3.82 -28.62 -2.85
CA ALA A 51 2.75 -28.65 -1.86
C ALA A 51 3.33 -28.96 -0.46
N GLY A 52 3.25 -28.03 0.48
CA GLY A 52 3.68 -28.22 1.87
C GLY A 52 3.69 -26.93 2.70
N PRO A 53 3.76 -27.01 4.03
CA PRO A 53 3.85 -25.84 4.91
C PRO A 53 5.10 -24.98 4.64
N GLU A 54 6.21 -25.59 4.22
CA GLU A 54 7.45 -24.91 3.81
C GLU A 54 7.27 -24.06 2.54
N ALA A 55 6.26 -24.37 1.72
CA ALA A 55 6.01 -23.69 0.45
C ALA A 55 5.69 -22.19 0.63
N LYS A 56 5.04 -21.83 1.76
CA LYS A 56 4.68 -20.44 2.05
C LYS A 56 5.92 -19.61 2.41
N GLU A 57 6.86 -20.19 3.17
CA GLU A 57 8.12 -19.54 3.54
C GLU A 57 9.04 -19.41 2.32
N ILE A 58 9.18 -20.49 1.54
CA ILE A 58 9.95 -20.49 0.29
C ILE A 58 9.38 -19.46 -0.68
N TYR A 59 8.05 -19.39 -0.81
CA TYR A 59 7.39 -18.38 -1.63
C TYR A 59 7.70 -16.95 -1.18
N ALA A 60 7.56 -16.66 0.13
CA ALA A 60 7.86 -15.34 0.67
C ALA A 60 9.32 -14.94 0.41
N GLN A 61 10.25 -15.88 0.57
CA GLN A 61 11.67 -15.69 0.30
C GLN A 61 11.94 -15.39 -1.18
N ILE A 62 11.32 -16.14 -2.10
CA ILE A 62 11.48 -15.93 -3.54
C ILE A 62 10.93 -14.56 -3.97
N VAL A 63 9.75 -14.17 -3.47
CA VAL A 63 9.19 -12.85 -3.79
C VAL A 63 10.07 -11.73 -3.21
N GLN A 64 10.63 -11.93 -2.01
CA GLN A 64 11.57 -10.98 -1.42
C GLN A 64 12.84 -10.82 -2.27
N ASP A 65 13.46 -11.93 -2.67
CA ASP A 65 14.66 -11.91 -3.49
C ASP A 65 14.39 -11.28 -4.88
N ALA A 66 13.24 -11.59 -5.47
CA ALA A 66 12.81 -11.01 -6.74
C ALA A 66 12.57 -9.50 -6.62
N ALA A 67 11.89 -9.06 -5.56
CA ALA A 67 11.61 -7.65 -5.30
C ALA A 67 12.92 -6.85 -5.10
N GLN A 68 13.90 -7.39 -4.37
CA GLN A 68 15.20 -6.75 -4.17
C GLN A 68 16.00 -6.64 -5.48
N ARG A 69 15.85 -7.60 -6.40
CA ARG A 69 16.56 -7.58 -7.70
C ARG A 69 15.96 -6.64 -8.73
N LEU A 70 14.77 -6.07 -8.50
CA LEU A 70 14.19 -5.07 -9.39
C LEU A 70 14.96 -3.74 -9.38
N GLY A 71 15.79 -3.48 -8.37
CA GLY A 71 16.62 -2.27 -8.26
C GLY A 71 15.87 -1.02 -7.81
N ASP A 72 14.61 -1.15 -7.38
CA ASP A 72 13.82 -0.09 -6.75
C ASP A 72 13.52 -0.47 -5.30
N ASP A 73 14.35 0.02 -4.37
CA ASP A 73 14.26 -0.30 -2.95
C ASP A 73 12.92 0.15 -2.32
N ALA A 74 12.37 1.27 -2.77
CA ALA A 74 11.12 1.79 -2.25
C ALA A 74 9.95 0.89 -2.67
N PHE A 75 9.94 0.48 -3.94
CA PHE A 75 8.96 -0.47 -4.46
C PHE A 75 9.09 -1.85 -3.79
N ALA A 76 10.33 -2.33 -3.60
CA ALA A 76 10.58 -3.60 -2.92
C ALA A 76 10.04 -3.58 -1.48
N GLN A 77 10.26 -2.51 -0.73
CA GLN A 77 9.72 -2.34 0.62
C GLN A 77 8.19 -2.35 0.64
N LEU A 78 7.53 -1.74 -0.35
CA LEU A 78 6.06 -1.74 -0.45
C LEU A 78 5.51 -3.16 -0.67
N LEU A 79 6.14 -3.95 -1.54
CA LEU A 79 5.76 -5.35 -1.75
C LEU A 79 5.95 -6.19 -0.48
N LEU A 80 7.08 -6.01 0.22
CA LEU A 80 7.38 -6.73 1.46
C LEU A 80 6.41 -6.39 2.59
N GLN A 81 6.03 -5.12 2.73
CA GLN A 81 5.01 -4.71 3.70
C GLN A 81 3.67 -5.42 3.43
N ILE A 82 3.24 -5.50 2.18
CA ILE A 82 1.97 -6.16 1.83
C ILE A 82 2.02 -7.67 2.12
N LEU A 83 3.16 -8.34 1.88
CA LEU A 83 3.34 -9.75 2.24
C LEU A 83 3.23 -9.99 3.74
N GLN A 84 3.84 -9.12 4.56
CA GLN A 84 3.81 -9.21 6.02
C GLN A 84 2.44 -8.88 6.62
N GLU A 85 1.66 -8.04 5.94
CA GLU A 85 0.30 -7.66 6.34
C GLU A 85 -0.76 -8.74 6.04
N SER A 86 -0.36 -9.96 5.63
CA SER A 86 -1.25 -11.08 5.31
C SER A 86 -2.42 -11.22 6.30
N PRO A 87 -3.65 -11.45 5.82
CA PRO A 87 -4.85 -11.47 6.64
C PRO A 87 -4.79 -12.56 7.70
N LYS A 88 -5.20 -12.21 8.93
CA LYS A 88 -5.70 -13.19 9.90
C LYS A 88 -6.92 -13.92 9.32
#